data_AF-X6K7V1-F1
#
_entry.id   AF-X6K7V1-F1
#
_cell.length_a   1.000
_cell.length_b   1.000
_cell.length_c   1.000
_cell.angle_alpha   90.00
_cell.angle_beta   90.00
_cell.angle_gamma   90.00
#
_symmetry.space_group_name_H-M   'P 1'
#
loop_
_entity.id
_entity.type
_entity.pdbx_description
1 polymer ?
#
loop_
_entity_poly.entity_id
_entity_poly.type
_entity_poly.pdbx_seq_one_letter_code
_entity_poly.pdbx_strand_id
1 'polypeptide(L)'
;MKTSVRSLVLRSLLGAGMILSTDAESANLAGAQEVHSPSDYVALKGPPPFDDPSAAVEAFKSVLAKDDFDGLAALLGLDAAKLRTSEGVMDTYAQIRQGAAKTVIVRELGDRKELNIGDKLWTLPFPITKRRDGKWAYDTQAGIEEIINRRVGENEIAAIEMVRAYVDAQHDYSAEDRDGDGVLSYAQKLVSSEGQADGLYWPSDEAHGVSPAGDFINQAALDKAKKGNGYFGYRFRILTGQGKNIAGGAYDYVINGNMIAGFALLAWPVKYAETGVKTFEVNQQGIVYEADLGPNTEAVARGIKLFNPDDKWEVTGD
;
A
#
# COMPACT_ATOMS: atom_id res chain seq x y z
N MET A 1 -29.22 11.90 5.61
CA MET A 1 -28.82 12.19 4.21
C MET A 1 -27.49 12.93 4.23
N LYS A 2 -26.37 12.21 4.13
CA LYS A 2 -25.08 12.75 3.74
C LYS A 2 -24.53 11.78 2.70
N THR A 3 -24.84 12.07 1.45
CA THR A 3 -24.34 11.34 0.29
C THR A 3 -22.89 11.78 0.09
N SER A 4 -21.92 10.96 0.50
CA SER A 4 -20.51 11.22 0.17
C SER A 4 -20.22 10.65 -1.21
N VAL A 5 -20.05 11.56 -2.16
CA VAL A 5 -19.43 11.31 -3.46
C VAL A 5 -17.92 11.44 -3.25
N ARG A 6 -17.13 10.43 -3.70
CA ARG A 6 -15.65 10.32 -3.84
C ARG A 6 -15.22 8.97 -3.23
N SER A 7 -14.41 8.10 -3.82
CA SER A 7 -13.47 8.17 -4.95
C SER A 7 -13.44 6.79 -5.64
N LEU A 8 -13.46 6.79 -6.98
CA LEU A 8 -13.28 5.59 -7.80
C LEU A 8 -11.80 5.53 -8.17
N VAL A 9 -10.95 5.16 -7.21
CA VAL A 9 -9.52 4.94 -7.47
C VAL A 9 -9.38 3.60 -8.19
N LEU A 10 -8.84 3.65 -9.41
CA LEU A 10 -8.39 2.47 -10.14
C LEU A 10 -7.33 1.78 -9.28
N ARG A 11 -7.70 0.68 -8.62
CA ARG A 11 -6.74 -0.25 -8.04
C ARG A 11 -5.94 -0.84 -9.20
N SER A 12 -4.62 -0.62 -9.22
CA SER A 12 -3.75 -1.31 -10.15
C SER A 12 -3.82 -2.82 -9.89
N LEU A 13 -3.82 -3.59 -10.98
CA LEU A 13 -3.77 -5.06 -11.10
C LEU A 13 -3.17 -5.90 -9.96
N LEU A 14 -2.09 -5.42 -9.35
CA LEU A 14 -1.18 -6.24 -8.57
C LEU A 14 -1.41 -6.02 -7.07
N GLY A 15 -2.42 -6.71 -6.53
CA GLY A 15 -2.47 -7.02 -5.10
C GLY A 15 -3.77 -6.66 -4.38
N ALA A 16 -4.90 -7.28 -4.73
CA ALA A 16 -6.05 -7.34 -3.83
C ALA A 16 -6.97 -8.54 -4.15
N GLY A 17 -6.96 -9.58 -3.31
CA GLY A 17 -7.86 -10.73 -3.46
C GLY A 17 -7.70 -11.82 -2.39
N MET A 18 -8.24 -11.53 -1.19
CA MET A 18 -8.93 -12.44 -0.24
C MET A 18 -8.66 -13.97 -0.31
N ILE A 19 -8.28 -14.56 0.83
CA ILE A 19 -8.44 -16.02 1.08
C ILE A 19 -9.37 -16.22 2.28
N LEU A 20 -10.49 -16.89 2.05
CA LEU A 20 -11.21 -17.67 3.06
C LEU A 20 -10.63 -19.09 3.01
N SER A 21 -9.86 -19.47 4.03
CA SER A 21 -9.54 -20.87 4.31
C SER A 21 -9.81 -21.10 5.79
N THR A 22 -10.89 -21.80 6.08
CA THR A 22 -11.17 -22.34 7.41
C THR A 22 -10.19 -23.46 7.67
N ASP A 23 -9.23 -23.24 8.56
CA ASP A 23 -8.67 -24.29 9.41
C ASP A 23 -8.09 -23.62 10.65
N ALA A 24 -8.67 -23.98 11.80
CA ALA A 24 -8.25 -23.52 13.10
C ALA A 24 -7.09 -24.39 13.58
N GLU A 25 -5.91 -23.81 13.82
CA GLU A 25 -4.99 -24.26 14.86
C GLU A 25 -3.86 -23.25 15.15
N SER A 26 -3.86 -22.76 16.39
CA SER A 26 -2.74 -22.51 17.31
C SER A 26 -1.47 -21.78 16.85
N ALA A 27 -1.24 -20.65 17.52
CA ALA A 27 -0.17 -19.67 17.37
C ALA A 27 1.28 -20.21 17.35
N ASN A 28 2.01 -19.82 16.32
CA ASN A 28 3.46 -19.59 16.35
C ASN A 28 3.75 -18.24 15.67
N LEU A 29 4.06 -17.22 16.46
CA LEU A 29 4.51 -15.89 16.01
C LEU A 29 6.00 -15.97 15.61
N ALA A 30 6.31 -16.65 14.51
CA ALA A 30 7.63 -16.61 13.88
C ALA A 30 7.51 -17.03 12.41
N GLY A 31 7.04 -16.10 11.58
CA GLY A 31 6.92 -16.31 10.15
C GLY A 31 6.24 -15.13 9.50
N ALA A 32 6.91 -13.98 9.46
CA ALA A 32 6.54 -12.98 8.47
C ALA A 32 6.65 -13.68 7.11
N GLN A 33 5.55 -13.78 6.35
CA GLN A 33 5.66 -14.20 4.96
C GLN A 33 6.62 -13.23 4.27
N GLU A 34 7.58 -13.77 3.52
CA GLU A 34 8.48 -12.93 2.73
C GLU A 34 7.64 -12.07 1.79
N VAL A 35 7.71 -10.76 1.96
CA VAL A 35 7.20 -9.82 0.96
C VAL A 35 8.09 -9.99 -0.27
N HIS A 36 7.60 -10.75 -1.26
CA HIS A 36 8.30 -10.98 -2.51
C HIS A 36 8.56 -9.65 -3.21
N SER A 37 9.82 -9.42 -3.57
CA SER A 37 10.19 -8.25 -4.37
C SER A 37 9.74 -8.51 -5.82
N PRO A 38 9.21 -7.51 -6.54
CA PRO A 38 8.93 -7.63 -7.97
C PRO A 38 10.15 -8.08 -8.81
N SER A 39 11.38 -7.83 -8.33
CA SER A 39 12.61 -8.36 -8.94
C SER A 39 12.69 -9.89 -8.94
N ASP A 40 12.02 -10.54 -8.01
CA ASP A 40 12.06 -11.99 -7.84
C ASP A 40 11.42 -12.72 -9.03
N TYR A 41 10.63 -12.02 -9.85
CA TYR A 41 9.89 -12.53 -11.00
C TYR A 41 10.63 -12.41 -12.33
N VAL A 42 11.84 -11.87 -12.33
CA VAL A 42 12.65 -11.75 -13.56
C VAL A 42 13.12 -13.15 -14.00
N ALA A 43 12.90 -13.48 -15.28
CA ALA A 43 13.37 -14.75 -15.84
C ALA A 43 14.89 -14.74 -16.06
N LEU A 44 15.49 -15.93 -16.05
CA LEU A 44 16.90 -16.12 -16.44
C LEU A 44 17.16 -15.70 -17.90
N LYS A 45 16.16 -15.89 -18.76
CA LYS A 45 16.21 -15.46 -20.16
C LYS A 45 15.53 -14.11 -20.29
N GLY A 46 16.28 -13.12 -20.77
CA GLY A 46 15.74 -11.80 -21.06
C GLY A 46 14.73 -11.78 -22.22
N PRO A 47 14.04 -10.64 -22.41
CA PRO A 47 13.02 -10.49 -23.43
C PRO A 47 13.62 -10.64 -24.85
N PRO A 48 12.86 -11.20 -25.81
CA PRO A 48 13.34 -11.41 -27.17
C PRO A 48 13.62 -10.05 -27.86
N PRO A 49 14.70 -9.95 -28.66
CA PRO A 49 14.97 -8.76 -29.45
C PRO A 49 14.17 -8.73 -30.77
N PHE A 50 13.90 -7.52 -31.24
CA PHE A 50 13.19 -7.21 -32.47
C PHE A 50 13.98 -6.21 -33.31
N ASP A 51 13.79 -6.24 -34.63
CA ASP A 51 14.44 -5.30 -35.56
C ASP A 51 13.80 -3.91 -35.53
N ASP A 52 12.51 -3.85 -35.24
CA ASP A 52 11.68 -2.64 -35.21
C ASP A 52 10.67 -2.71 -34.04
N PRO A 53 10.34 -1.59 -33.39
CA PRO A 53 9.42 -1.60 -32.24
C PRO A 53 8.01 -2.03 -32.61
N SER A 54 7.55 -1.83 -33.86
CA SER A 54 6.24 -2.31 -34.31
C SER A 54 6.16 -3.84 -34.26
N ALA A 55 7.26 -4.55 -34.53
CA ALA A 55 7.30 -6.01 -34.44
C ALA A 55 7.12 -6.50 -32.99
N ALA A 56 7.65 -5.77 -32.00
CA ALA A 56 7.43 -6.05 -30.59
C ALA A 56 5.96 -5.82 -30.18
N VAL A 57 5.33 -4.75 -30.69
CA VAL A 57 3.90 -4.46 -30.48
C VAL A 57 3.01 -5.55 -31.09
N GLU A 58 3.31 -6.01 -32.29
CA GLU A 58 2.55 -7.09 -32.94
C GLU A 58 2.76 -8.44 -32.22
N ALA A 59 3.97 -8.71 -31.71
CA ALA A 59 4.21 -9.86 -30.84
C ALA A 59 3.34 -9.81 -29.57
N PHE A 60 3.24 -8.65 -28.92
CA PHE A 60 2.38 -8.43 -27.76
C PHE A 60 0.90 -8.68 -28.07
N LYS A 61 0.38 -8.10 -29.16
CA LYS A 61 -1.01 -8.36 -29.59
C LYS A 61 -1.24 -9.83 -29.90
N SER A 62 -0.28 -10.49 -30.56
CA SER A 62 -0.37 -11.91 -30.92
C SER A 62 -0.46 -12.81 -29.68
N VAL A 63 0.42 -12.63 -28.67
CA VAL A 63 0.38 -13.48 -27.47
C VAL A 63 -0.94 -13.29 -26.71
N LEU A 64 -1.43 -12.05 -26.60
CA LEU A 64 -2.72 -11.77 -25.98
C LEU A 64 -3.89 -12.38 -26.77
N ALA A 65 -3.90 -12.27 -28.10
CA ALA A 65 -4.97 -12.83 -28.93
C ALA A 65 -5.03 -14.36 -28.89
N LYS A 66 -3.89 -15.03 -28.65
CA LYS A 66 -3.78 -16.49 -28.50
C LYS A 66 -4.06 -17.00 -27.10
N ASP A 67 -4.36 -16.09 -26.18
CA ASP A 67 -4.44 -16.37 -24.75
C ASP A 67 -3.17 -17.04 -24.17
N ASP A 68 -2.01 -16.62 -24.69
CA ASP A 68 -0.71 -17.17 -24.37
C ASP A 68 -0.03 -16.40 -23.23
N PHE A 69 -0.39 -16.75 -21.98
CA PHE A 69 0.19 -16.16 -20.78
C PHE A 69 1.71 -16.36 -20.71
N ASP A 70 2.21 -17.54 -21.09
CA ASP A 70 3.65 -17.85 -21.04
C ASP A 70 4.41 -17.04 -22.09
N GLY A 71 3.83 -16.90 -23.28
CA GLY A 71 4.35 -16.04 -24.33
C GLY A 71 4.42 -14.59 -23.90
N LEU A 72 3.40 -14.07 -23.20
CA LEU A 72 3.44 -12.71 -22.64
C LEU A 72 4.55 -12.58 -21.59
N ALA A 73 4.63 -13.50 -20.62
CA ALA A 73 5.67 -13.46 -19.60
C ALA A 73 7.07 -13.48 -20.23
N ALA A 74 7.31 -14.37 -21.20
CA ALA A 74 8.59 -14.44 -21.92
C ALA A 74 8.88 -13.16 -22.72
N LEU A 75 7.87 -12.55 -23.35
CA LEU A 75 8.00 -11.29 -24.07
C LEU A 75 8.44 -10.14 -23.16
N LEU A 76 7.99 -10.15 -21.91
CA LEU A 76 8.33 -9.15 -20.88
C LEU A 76 9.60 -9.52 -20.09
N GLY A 77 10.20 -10.69 -20.34
CA GLY A 77 11.38 -11.18 -19.61
C GLY A 77 11.08 -11.65 -18.18
N LEU A 78 9.89 -12.17 -17.94
CA LEU A 78 9.40 -12.60 -16.63
C LEU A 78 9.23 -14.13 -16.55
N ASP A 79 9.35 -14.67 -15.34
CA ASP A 79 9.14 -16.09 -15.04
C ASP A 79 7.63 -16.40 -14.93
N ALA A 80 7.09 -17.09 -15.93
CA ALA A 80 5.67 -17.42 -15.98
C ALA A 80 5.21 -18.37 -14.88
N ALA A 81 6.07 -19.29 -14.43
CA ALA A 81 5.73 -20.25 -13.38
C ALA A 81 5.62 -19.52 -12.03
N LYS A 82 6.56 -18.62 -11.77
CA LYS A 82 6.53 -17.78 -10.57
C LYS A 82 5.43 -16.74 -10.60
N LEU A 83 5.17 -16.12 -11.75
CA LEU A 83 4.06 -15.18 -11.87
C LEU A 83 2.74 -15.84 -11.48
N ARG A 84 2.47 -17.08 -11.89
CA ARG A 84 1.25 -17.84 -11.53
C ARG A 84 1.03 -18.05 -10.04
N THR A 85 2.07 -17.99 -9.22
CA THR A 85 1.90 -18.09 -7.76
C THR A 85 1.41 -16.78 -7.13
N SER A 86 1.39 -15.69 -7.92
CA SER A 86 0.97 -14.37 -7.45
C SER A 86 -0.56 -14.24 -7.51
N GLU A 87 -1.13 -13.85 -6.37
CA GLU A 87 -2.54 -13.52 -6.20
C GLU A 87 -2.97 -12.46 -7.25
N GLY A 88 -4.08 -12.72 -7.96
CA GLY A 88 -4.67 -11.77 -8.92
C GLY A 88 -3.92 -11.62 -10.27
N VAL A 89 -2.84 -12.35 -10.50
CA VAL A 89 -2.07 -12.23 -11.76
C VAL A 89 -2.89 -12.61 -13.00
N MET A 90 -3.75 -13.63 -12.89
CA MET A 90 -4.58 -14.09 -14.00
C MET A 90 -5.72 -13.12 -14.29
N ASP A 91 -6.25 -12.45 -13.26
CA ASP A 91 -7.23 -11.38 -13.44
C ASP A 91 -6.60 -10.16 -14.11
N THR A 92 -5.39 -9.78 -13.68
CA THR A 92 -4.59 -8.72 -14.33
C THR A 92 -4.38 -9.03 -15.81
N TYR A 93 -3.93 -10.25 -16.10
CA TYR A 93 -3.70 -10.72 -17.45
C TYR A 93 -4.98 -10.68 -18.30
N ALA A 94 -6.10 -11.16 -17.76
CA ALA A 94 -7.39 -11.10 -18.45
C ALA A 94 -7.80 -9.65 -18.78
N GLN A 95 -7.56 -8.70 -17.87
CA GLN A 95 -7.85 -7.28 -18.11
C GLN A 95 -6.93 -6.66 -19.16
N ILE A 96 -5.63 -6.99 -19.15
CA ILE A 96 -4.69 -6.58 -20.19
C ILE A 96 -5.17 -7.09 -21.55
N ARG A 97 -5.57 -8.37 -21.63
CA ARG A 97 -6.09 -8.98 -22.85
C ARG A 97 -7.37 -8.30 -23.34
N GLN A 98 -8.33 -8.07 -22.45
CA GLN A 98 -9.58 -7.39 -22.76
C GLN A 98 -9.34 -5.95 -23.24
N GLY A 99 -8.44 -5.22 -22.57
CA GLY A 99 -8.10 -3.85 -22.96
C GLY A 99 -7.39 -3.81 -24.31
N ALA A 100 -6.44 -4.72 -24.55
CA ALA A 100 -5.69 -4.77 -25.81
C ALA A 100 -6.57 -5.19 -27.00
N ALA A 101 -7.57 -6.04 -26.76
CA ALA A 101 -8.56 -6.40 -27.78
C ALA A 101 -9.43 -5.21 -28.21
N LYS A 102 -9.55 -4.17 -27.37
CA LYS A 102 -10.22 -2.91 -27.73
C LYS A 102 -9.28 -1.97 -28.47
N THR A 103 -8.15 -1.63 -27.84
CA THR A 103 -7.16 -0.72 -28.42
C THR A 103 -5.79 -0.86 -27.76
N VAL A 104 -4.75 -0.65 -28.57
CA VAL A 104 -3.37 -0.46 -28.12
C VAL A 104 -2.81 0.76 -28.85
N ILE A 105 -2.58 1.84 -28.12
CA ILE A 105 -1.97 3.06 -28.65
C ILE A 105 -0.49 3.06 -28.28
N VAL A 106 0.37 3.25 -29.28
CA VAL A 106 1.81 3.36 -29.07
C VAL A 106 2.16 4.83 -28.92
N ARG A 107 2.69 5.21 -27.76
CA ARG A 107 3.29 6.52 -27.53
C ARG A 107 4.78 6.46 -27.84
N GLU A 108 5.24 7.37 -28.69
CA GLU A 108 6.64 7.42 -29.10
C GLU A 108 7.43 8.47 -28.32
N LEU A 109 8.53 8.03 -27.70
CA LEU A 109 9.43 8.85 -26.89
C LEU A 109 10.89 8.60 -27.33
N GLY A 110 11.19 8.91 -28.59
CA GLY A 110 12.50 8.64 -29.19
C GLY A 110 12.82 7.14 -29.21
N ASP A 111 13.90 6.76 -28.51
CA ASP A 111 14.38 5.38 -28.33
C ASP A 111 13.59 4.57 -27.28
N ARG A 112 12.44 5.10 -26.83
CA ARG A 112 11.47 4.46 -25.94
C ARG A 112 10.07 4.50 -26.55
N LYS A 113 9.32 3.41 -26.45
CA LYS A 113 7.90 3.32 -26.82
C LYS A 113 7.09 2.81 -25.64
N GLU A 114 5.91 3.38 -25.44
CA GLU A 114 4.98 3.00 -24.37
C GLU A 114 3.66 2.53 -24.96
N LEU A 115 3.05 1.52 -24.36
CA LEU A 115 1.79 0.94 -24.82
C LEU A 115 0.67 1.37 -23.88
N ASN A 116 -0.29 2.12 -24.39
CA ASN A 116 -1.52 2.48 -23.70
C ASN A 116 -2.65 1.56 -24.13
N ILE A 117 -3.29 0.91 -23.16
CA ILE A 117 -4.18 -0.22 -23.38
C ILE A 117 -5.61 0.14 -23.00
N GLY A 118 -6.55 -0.20 -23.88
CA GLY A 118 -8.00 -0.05 -23.65
C GLY A 118 -8.48 1.41 -23.57
N ASP A 119 -9.75 1.58 -23.23
CA ASP A 119 -10.43 2.89 -23.24
C ASP A 119 -9.91 3.84 -22.15
N LYS A 120 -9.30 3.29 -21.09
CA LYS A 120 -8.70 4.04 -19.99
C LYS A 120 -7.26 4.47 -20.29
N LEU A 121 -6.72 4.11 -21.47
CA LEU A 121 -5.34 4.38 -21.88
C LEU A 121 -4.33 3.97 -20.81
N TRP A 122 -4.55 2.83 -20.16
CA TRP A 122 -3.67 2.35 -19.10
C TRP A 122 -2.30 2.01 -19.69
N THR A 123 -1.25 2.68 -19.21
CA THR A 123 0.11 2.46 -19.70
C THR A 123 0.69 1.17 -19.13
N LEU A 124 1.05 0.25 -20.03
CA LEU A 124 1.78 -0.97 -19.70
C LEU A 124 3.12 -0.61 -19.03
N PRO A 125 3.46 -1.20 -17.86
CA PRO A 125 4.69 -0.86 -17.15
C PRO A 125 5.98 -1.11 -17.92
N PHE A 126 5.96 -2.09 -18.83
CA PHE A 126 7.12 -2.53 -19.60
C PHE A 126 7.19 -1.76 -20.93
N PRO A 127 8.02 -0.70 -21.04
CA PRO A 127 8.20 0.01 -22.30
C PRO A 127 9.01 -0.87 -23.27
N ILE A 128 8.99 -0.51 -24.56
CA ILE A 128 9.91 -1.08 -25.54
C ILE A 128 11.06 -0.07 -25.71
N THR A 129 12.29 -0.50 -25.50
CA THR A 129 13.48 0.37 -25.60
C THR A 129 14.46 -0.13 -26.65
N LYS A 130 15.16 0.82 -27.28
CA LYS A 130 16.23 0.51 -28.23
C LYS A 130 17.50 0.19 -27.45
N ARG A 131 18.07 -0.98 -27.72
CA ARG A 131 19.31 -1.46 -27.13
C ARG A 131 20.54 -0.93 -27.89
N ARG A 132 21.71 -1.08 -27.28
CA ARG A 132 23.00 -0.64 -27.86
C ARG A 132 23.35 -1.32 -29.18
N ASP A 133 22.85 -2.54 -29.42
CA ASP A 133 23.02 -3.27 -30.68
C ASP A 133 21.99 -2.87 -31.76
N GLY A 134 21.20 -1.84 -31.50
CA GLY A 134 20.21 -1.29 -32.42
C GLY A 134 18.88 -2.06 -32.46
N LYS A 135 18.76 -3.18 -31.73
CA LYS A 135 17.52 -3.96 -31.61
C LYS A 135 16.60 -3.35 -30.56
N TRP A 136 15.31 -3.67 -30.65
CA TRP A 136 14.27 -3.28 -29.71
C TRP A 136 13.86 -4.45 -28.84
N ALA A 137 13.56 -4.22 -27.57
CA ALA A 137 13.00 -5.25 -26.69
C ALA A 137 12.14 -4.56 -25.62
N TYR A 138 11.25 -5.32 -24.98
CA TYR A 138 10.65 -4.85 -23.74
C TYR A 138 11.73 -4.65 -22.67
N ASP A 139 11.60 -3.60 -21.87
CA ASP A 139 12.52 -3.30 -20.79
C ASP A 139 11.99 -3.89 -19.48
N THR A 140 12.48 -5.08 -19.15
CA THR A 140 12.09 -5.78 -17.92
C THR A 140 12.46 -4.98 -16.68
N GLN A 141 13.63 -4.35 -16.65
CA GLN A 141 14.09 -3.60 -15.48
C GLN A 141 13.21 -2.37 -15.24
N ALA A 142 12.99 -1.56 -16.28
CA ALA A 142 12.11 -0.41 -16.18
C ALA A 142 10.67 -0.80 -15.82
N GLY A 143 10.19 -1.95 -16.32
CA GLY A 143 8.86 -2.45 -15.99
C GLY A 143 8.70 -2.91 -14.54
N ILE A 144 9.71 -3.57 -13.98
CA ILE A 144 9.73 -3.93 -12.56
C ILE A 144 9.77 -2.68 -11.67
N GLU A 145 10.61 -1.71 -12.01
CA GLU A 145 10.70 -0.43 -11.28
C GLU A 145 9.36 0.33 -11.32
N GLU A 146 8.70 0.40 -12.48
CA GLU A 146 7.40 1.04 -12.61
C GLU A 146 6.30 0.33 -11.80
N ILE A 147 6.31 -1.00 -11.72
CA ILE A 147 5.39 -1.76 -10.86
C ILE A 147 5.61 -1.41 -9.39
N ILE A 148 6.87 -1.32 -8.95
CA ILE A 148 7.22 -0.91 -7.59
C ILE A 148 6.73 0.52 -7.32
N ASN A 149 7.00 1.46 -8.22
CA ASN A 149 6.61 2.85 -8.07
C ASN A 149 5.09 3.03 -7.96
N ARG A 150 4.31 2.30 -8.77
CA ARG A 150 2.84 2.30 -8.66
C ARG A 150 2.37 1.74 -7.33
N ARG A 151 2.94 0.63 -6.87
CA ARG A 151 2.62 0.02 -5.56
C ARG A 151 2.94 0.97 -4.41
N VAL A 152 4.10 1.63 -4.46
CA VAL A 152 4.51 2.65 -3.47
C VAL A 152 3.49 3.78 -3.42
N GLY A 153 3.13 4.36 -4.58
CA GLY A 153 2.17 5.46 -4.64
C GLY A 153 0.79 5.07 -4.11
N GLU A 154 0.28 3.89 -4.46
CA GLU A 154 -1.01 3.39 -3.95
C GLU A 154 -0.99 3.18 -2.43
N ASN A 155 0.07 2.59 -1.90
CA ASN A 155 0.21 2.36 -0.47
C ASN A 155 0.37 3.67 0.30
N GLU A 156 1.09 4.65 -0.23
CA GLU A 156 1.27 5.97 0.40
C GLU A 156 -0.04 6.76 0.43
N ILE A 157 -0.82 6.74 -0.65
CA ILE A 157 -2.17 7.33 -0.65
C ILE A 157 -3.04 6.66 0.42
N ALA A 158 -3.04 5.33 0.49
CA ALA A 158 -3.80 4.60 1.50
C ALA A 158 -3.31 4.91 2.93
N ALA A 159 -1.99 5.07 3.14
CA ALA A 159 -1.43 5.44 4.43
C ALA A 159 -1.89 6.85 4.85
N ILE A 160 -1.90 7.83 3.94
CA ILE A 160 -2.39 9.19 4.18
C ILE A 160 -3.89 9.19 4.55
N GLU A 161 -4.70 8.41 3.83
CA GLU A 161 -6.12 8.25 4.15
C GLU A 161 -6.32 7.66 5.56
N MET A 162 -5.50 6.66 5.93
CA MET A 162 -5.58 6.01 7.24
C MET A 162 -5.12 6.91 8.40
N VAL A 163 -4.05 7.70 8.23
CA VAL A 163 -3.62 8.64 9.28
C VAL A 163 -4.67 9.73 9.51
N ARG A 164 -5.42 10.13 8.47
CA ARG A 164 -6.55 11.08 8.60
C ARG A 164 -7.74 10.43 9.30
N ALA A 165 -8.16 9.25 8.83
CA ALA A 165 -9.26 8.51 9.45
C ALA A 165 -8.99 8.18 10.92
N TYR A 166 -7.72 8.00 11.31
CA TYR A 166 -7.33 7.83 12.71
C TYR A 166 -7.69 9.03 13.59
N VAL A 167 -7.55 10.27 13.09
CA VAL A 167 -7.88 11.48 13.86
C VAL A 167 -9.37 11.51 14.16
N ASP A 168 -10.20 11.26 13.15
CA ASP A 168 -11.66 11.19 13.30
C ASP A 168 -12.05 10.07 14.27
N ALA A 169 -11.47 8.87 14.11
CA ALA A 169 -11.75 7.73 14.97
C ALA A 169 -11.35 7.98 16.44
N GLN A 170 -10.27 8.72 16.69
CA GLN A 170 -9.89 9.09 18.06
C GLN A 170 -10.90 10.05 18.69
N HIS A 171 -11.39 11.02 17.93
CA HIS A 171 -12.44 11.92 18.42
C HIS A 171 -13.73 11.16 18.74
N ASP A 172 -14.16 10.25 17.85
CA ASP A 172 -15.33 9.40 18.06
C ASP A 172 -15.15 8.45 19.26
N TYR A 173 -13.95 7.89 19.44
CA TYR A 173 -13.64 7.03 20.59
C TYR A 173 -13.79 7.81 21.91
N SER A 174 -13.23 9.02 21.96
CA SER A 174 -13.21 9.89 23.15
C SER A 174 -14.56 10.56 23.49
N ALA A 175 -15.58 10.40 22.65
CA ALA A 175 -16.91 10.98 22.89
C ALA A 175 -17.70 10.23 23.97
N GLU A 176 -17.27 9.02 24.34
CA GLU A 176 -17.93 8.14 25.31
C GLU A 176 -16.93 7.64 26.34
N ASP A 177 -17.43 7.35 27.55
CA ASP A 177 -16.65 6.67 28.58
C ASP A 177 -16.63 5.17 28.26
N ARG A 178 -15.46 4.67 27.84
CA ARG A 178 -15.30 3.33 27.24
C ARG A 178 -15.01 2.24 28.26
N ASP A 179 -14.46 2.60 29.43
CA ASP A 179 -14.12 1.64 30.49
C ASP A 179 -14.90 1.88 31.79
N GLY A 180 -15.74 2.91 31.85
CA GLY A 180 -16.63 3.19 32.96
C GLY A 180 -15.93 3.82 34.16
N ASP A 181 -14.71 4.35 33.98
CA ASP A 181 -13.94 4.99 35.04
C ASP A 181 -14.34 6.47 35.28
N GLY A 182 -15.25 7.00 34.44
CA GLY A 182 -15.73 8.38 34.48
C GLY A 182 -14.85 9.38 33.72
N VAL A 183 -13.85 8.91 32.95
CA VAL A 183 -12.90 9.75 32.21
C VAL A 183 -13.01 9.48 30.70
N LEU A 184 -13.37 10.54 29.97
CA LEU A 184 -13.28 10.52 28.51
C LEU A 184 -11.81 10.52 28.08
N SER A 185 -11.39 9.48 27.34
CA SER A 185 -10.01 9.29 26.93
C SER A 185 -9.90 8.86 25.46
N TYR A 186 -8.75 9.10 24.86
CA TYR A 186 -8.39 8.61 23.53
C TYR A 186 -7.96 7.13 23.60
N ALA A 187 -8.16 6.41 22.50
CA ALA A 187 -7.74 5.02 22.40
C ALA A 187 -6.21 4.92 22.39
N GLN A 188 -5.71 3.95 23.16
CA GLN A 188 -4.28 3.59 23.20
C GLN A 188 -3.95 2.39 22.31
N LYS A 189 -4.96 1.81 21.64
CA LYS A 189 -4.85 0.68 20.72
C LYS A 189 -5.54 0.99 19.39
N LEU A 190 -4.95 0.54 18.29
CA LEU A 190 -5.58 0.61 16.97
C LEU A 190 -6.67 -0.45 16.79
N VAL A 191 -6.40 -1.65 17.30
CA VAL A 191 -7.33 -2.79 17.26
C VAL A 191 -7.55 -3.23 18.70
N SER A 192 -8.80 -3.39 19.10
CA SER A 192 -9.17 -3.82 20.44
C SER A 192 -8.65 -5.23 20.75
N SER A 193 -8.46 -5.49 22.04
CA SER A 193 -8.34 -6.85 22.57
C SER A 193 -9.60 -7.67 22.25
N GLU A 194 -9.42 -8.99 22.17
CA GLU A 194 -10.52 -9.90 21.80
C GLU A 194 -11.73 -9.75 22.73
N GLY A 195 -12.90 -9.49 22.15
CA GLY A 195 -14.15 -9.28 22.87
C GLY A 195 -14.23 -7.99 23.68
N GLN A 196 -13.35 -7.01 23.43
CA GLN A 196 -13.32 -5.71 24.12
C GLN A 196 -13.51 -4.54 23.13
N ALA A 197 -13.84 -3.37 23.68
CA ALA A 197 -13.92 -2.08 22.97
C ALA A 197 -12.82 -1.09 23.43
N ASP A 198 -11.60 -1.61 23.65
CA ASP A 198 -10.46 -0.87 24.23
C ASP A 198 -9.46 -0.33 23.18
N GLY A 199 -9.86 -0.30 21.91
CA GLY A 199 -9.10 0.26 20.79
C GLY A 199 -10.02 0.84 19.71
N LEU A 200 -9.45 1.44 18.67
CA LEU A 200 -10.26 2.14 17.64
C LEU A 200 -11.13 1.21 16.78
N TYR A 201 -10.72 -0.06 16.63
CA TYR A 201 -11.43 -1.05 15.83
C TYR A 201 -11.76 -2.30 16.63
N TRP A 202 -13.02 -2.71 16.58
CA TRP A 202 -13.52 -4.04 16.92
C TRP A 202 -14.60 -4.46 15.91
N PRO A 203 -14.81 -5.77 15.67
CA PRO A 203 -15.95 -6.25 14.89
C PRO A 203 -17.26 -5.83 15.58
N SER A 204 -18.18 -5.22 14.83
CA SER A 204 -19.44 -4.75 15.41
C SER A 204 -20.22 -5.90 16.04
N ASP A 205 -20.70 -5.68 17.27
CA ASP A 205 -21.52 -6.63 18.01
C ASP A 205 -22.62 -5.91 18.82
N GLU A 206 -23.54 -6.67 19.42
CA GLU A 206 -24.65 -6.09 20.19
C GLU A 206 -24.19 -5.41 21.50
N ALA A 207 -23.04 -5.82 22.05
CA ALA A 207 -22.56 -5.35 23.35
C ALA A 207 -21.81 -4.02 23.25
N HIS A 208 -21.00 -3.86 22.21
CA HIS A 208 -20.09 -2.73 21.99
C HIS A 208 -20.51 -1.84 20.83
N GLY A 209 -21.50 -2.26 20.03
CA GLY A 209 -21.97 -1.49 18.88
C GLY A 209 -20.92 -1.38 17.77
N VAL A 210 -21.00 -0.30 17.00
CA VAL A 210 -20.09 -0.04 15.87
C VAL A 210 -18.81 0.62 16.38
N SER A 211 -17.66 0.10 15.95
CA SER A 211 -16.37 0.70 16.30
C SER A 211 -16.11 2.02 15.58
N PRO A 212 -15.38 2.98 16.19
CA PRO A 212 -15.01 4.25 15.56
C PRO A 212 -14.32 4.08 14.21
N ALA A 213 -13.53 3.00 14.07
CA ALA A 213 -12.82 2.69 12.84
C ALA A 213 -13.58 1.78 11.86
N GLY A 214 -14.78 1.30 12.22
CA GLY A 214 -15.45 0.20 11.52
C GLY A 214 -15.65 0.43 10.02
N ASP A 215 -16.04 1.65 9.63
CA ASP A 215 -16.43 1.98 8.25
C ASP A 215 -15.24 2.01 7.27
N PHE A 216 -14.01 2.19 7.75
CA PHE A 216 -12.81 2.30 6.88
C PHE A 216 -11.88 1.08 6.95
N ILE A 217 -12.22 0.06 7.74
CA ILE A 217 -11.39 -1.13 7.87
C ILE A 217 -11.64 -2.13 6.73
N ASN A 218 -10.56 -2.51 6.06
CA ASN A 218 -10.50 -3.60 5.11
C ASN A 218 -10.00 -4.87 5.81
N GLN A 219 -10.89 -5.84 6.01
CA GLN A 219 -10.53 -7.08 6.72
C GLN A 219 -9.38 -7.84 6.06
N ALA A 220 -9.36 -7.92 4.73
CA ALA A 220 -8.30 -8.63 4.03
C ALA A 220 -6.93 -7.96 4.22
N ALA A 221 -6.89 -6.62 4.24
CA ALA A 221 -5.67 -5.88 4.57
C ALA A 221 -5.28 -6.06 6.04
N LEU A 222 -6.25 -6.11 6.96
CA LEU A 222 -6.00 -6.35 8.38
C LEU A 222 -5.41 -7.75 8.63
N ASP A 223 -5.92 -8.77 7.95
CA ASP A 223 -5.39 -10.13 8.05
C ASP A 223 -4.00 -10.25 7.46
N LYS A 224 -3.70 -9.52 6.37
CA LYS A 224 -2.33 -9.37 5.84
C LYS A 224 -1.42 -8.67 6.86
N ALA A 225 -1.92 -7.63 7.53
CA ALA A 225 -1.17 -6.90 8.55
C ALA A 225 -0.78 -7.77 9.75
N LYS A 226 -1.71 -8.61 10.24
CA LYS A 226 -1.46 -9.60 11.30
C LYS A 226 -0.36 -10.60 10.94
N LYS A 227 -0.20 -10.92 9.65
CA LYS A 227 0.87 -11.78 9.11
C LYS A 227 2.20 -11.04 8.88
N GLY A 228 2.30 -9.77 9.28
CA GLY A 228 3.51 -8.97 9.20
C GLY A 228 3.68 -8.14 7.92
N ASN A 229 2.75 -8.24 6.96
CA ASN A 229 2.79 -7.54 5.67
C ASN A 229 2.35 -6.07 5.74
N GLY A 230 1.99 -5.60 6.94
CA GLY A 230 1.41 -4.27 7.14
C GLY A 230 -0.01 -4.15 6.60
N TYR A 231 -0.67 -3.07 6.99
CA TYR A 231 -1.99 -2.69 6.48
C TYR A 231 -1.74 -1.81 5.26
N PHE A 232 -2.09 -2.30 4.06
CA PHE A 232 -1.66 -1.71 2.78
C PHE A 232 -0.15 -1.44 2.69
N GLY A 233 0.68 -2.37 3.17
CA GLY A 233 2.14 -2.24 3.12
C GLY A 233 2.74 -1.26 4.14
N TYR A 234 1.94 -0.72 5.05
CA TYR A 234 2.35 0.20 6.10
C TYR A 234 2.16 -0.38 7.51
N ARG A 235 3.03 0.06 8.43
CA ARG A 235 2.93 -0.18 9.86
C ARG A 235 2.47 1.10 10.53
N PHE A 236 1.67 0.96 11.58
CA PHE A 236 1.10 2.08 12.32
C PHE A 236 1.39 1.93 13.81
N ARG A 237 1.62 3.04 14.50
CA ARG A 237 1.83 3.07 15.95
C ARG A 237 1.33 4.37 16.53
N ILE A 238 0.57 4.25 17.61
CA ILE A 238 0.16 5.37 18.43
C ILE A 238 1.39 5.88 19.20
N LEU A 239 1.60 7.18 19.18
CA LEU A 239 2.62 7.88 19.95
C LEU A 239 1.95 8.47 21.20
N THR A 240 2.64 8.38 22.35
CA THR A 240 2.05 8.64 23.67
C THR A 240 2.46 9.98 24.27
N GLY A 241 3.02 10.88 23.45
CA GLY A 241 3.41 12.22 23.86
C GLY A 241 3.89 13.05 22.66
N GLN A 242 4.17 14.32 22.93
CA GLN A 242 4.83 15.21 21.98
C GLN A 242 6.19 15.68 22.49
N GLY A 243 7.06 16.02 21.55
CA GLY A 243 8.35 16.63 21.83
C GLY A 243 8.32 18.16 21.80
N LYS A 244 9.51 18.75 21.93
CA LYS A 244 9.71 20.20 22.09
C LYS A 244 9.63 21.01 20.79
N ASN A 245 9.61 20.36 19.63
CA ASN A 245 9.65 21.05 18.33
C ASN A 245 8.29 21.60 17.91
N ILE A 246 7.23 21.26 18.64
CA ILE A 246 5.84 21.64 18.32
C ILE A 246 5.29 22.58 19.41
N ALA A 247 4.34 23.43 19.02
CA ALA A 247 3.62 24.29 19.94
C ALA A 247 3.05 23.50 21.13
N GLY A 248 3.17 24.06 22.34
CA GLY A 248 2.83 23.37 23.59
C GLY A 248 4.02 22.69 24.27
N GLY A 249 5.15 22.48 23.57
CA GLY A 249 6.36 21.91 24.16
C GLY A 249 6.24 20.41 24.47
N ALA A 250 7.26 19.84 25.12
CA ALA A 250 7.26 18.40 25.40
C ALA A 250 6.33 18.04 26.57
N TYR A 251 5.43 17.09 26.36
CA TYR A 251 4.58 16.51 27.41
C TYR A 251 4.02 15.14 27.02
N ASP A 252 3.64 14.35 28.03
CA ASP A 252 3.03 13.03 27.85
C ASP A 252 1.52 13.15 27.64
N TYR A 253 0.98 12.37 26.70
CA TYR A 253 -0.45 12.32 26.42
C TYR A 253 -1.23 11.50 27.44
N VAL A 254 -0.54 10.57 28.13
CA VAL A 254 -1.13 9.66 29.12
C VAL A 254 -0.94 10.21 30.52
N ILE A 255 -2.04 10.42 31.24
CA ILE A 255 -2.07 10.92 32.61
C ILE A 255 -2.91 9.95 33.44
N ASN A 256 -2.36 9.45 34.54
CA ASN A 256 -3.02 8.46 35.41
C ASN A 256 -3.51 7.20 34.68
N GLY A 257 -2.82 6.80 33.60
CA GLY A 257 -3.21 5.64 32.78
C GLY A 257 -4.15 5.96 31.62
N ASN A 258 -4.75 7.15 31.60
CA ASN A 258 -5.71 7.57 30.58
C ASN A 258 -5.06 8.52 29.57
N MET A 259 -5.21 8.25 28.27
CA MET A 259 -4.71 9.12 27.22
C MET A 259 -5.66 10.31 27.03
N ILE A 260 -5.43 11.40 27.76
CA ILE A 260 -6.35 12.55 27.83
C ILE A 260 -5.76 13.86 27.33
N ALA A 261 -4.43 13.97 27.28
CA ALA A 261 -3.76 15.24 26.95
C ALA A 261 -3.44 15.40 25.45
N GLY A 262 -3.71 14.36 24.65
CA GLY A 262 -3.52 14.39 23.19
C GLY A 262 -3.41 12.98 22.63
N PHE A 263 -3.13 12.89 21.33
CA PHE A 263 -2.80 11.65 20.65
C PHE A 263 -1.98 11.95 19.41
N ALA A 264 -1.23 10.95 18.94
CA ALA A 264 -0.56 11.02 17.65
C ALA A 264 -0.33 9.63 17.07
N LEU A 265 -0.08 9.59 15.76
CA LEU A 265 0.17 8.38 15.01
C LEU A 265 1.42 8.54 14.15
N LEU A 266 2.21 7.46 14.10
CA LEU A 266 3.30 7.26 13.17
C LEU A 266 2.93 6.14 12.19
N ALA A 267 3.11 6.38 10.90
CA ALA A 267 2.96 5.39 9.85
C ALA A 267 4.26 5.27 9.02
N TRP A 268 4.76 4.05 8.79
CA TRP A 268 5.98 3.83 7.99
C TRP A 268 5.88 2.56 7.15
N PRO A 269 6.57 2.48 6.01
CA PRO A 269 6.51 1.32 5.14
C PRO A 269 7.09 0.07 5.82
N VAL A 270 6.49 -1.08 5.54
CA VAL A 270 7.03 -2.39 5.91
C VAL A 270 8.41 -2.63 5.31
N LYS A 271 8.60 -2.24 4.04
CA LYS A 271 9.88 -2.34 3.32
C LYS A 271 10.12 -1.08 2.51
N TYR A 272 11.20 -0.36 2.85
CA TYR A 272 11.58 0.88 2.19
C TYR A 272 11.81 0.68 0.68
N ALA A 273 11.35 1.64 -0.12
CA ALA A 273 11.40 1.65 -1.59
C ALA A 273 10.70 0.45 -2.26
N GLU A 274 9.91 -0.33 -1.51
CA GLU A 274 9.14 -1.45 -2.04
C GLU A 274 7.67 -1.35 -1.67
N THR A 275 7.34 -1.17 -0.39
CA THR A 275 5.96 -0.95 0.06
C THR A 275 5.65 0.51 0.31
N GLY A 276 6.67 1.37 0.39
CA GLY A 276 6.57 2.82 0.51
C GLY A 276 7.94 3.45 0.72
N VAL A 277 8.01 4.77 0.60
CA VAL A 277 9.23 5.58 0.82
C VAL A 277 9.01 6.51 2.02
N LYS A 278 7.87 7.18 2.05
CA LYS A 278 7.54 8.18 3.06
C LYS A 278 7.08 7.55 4.37
N THR A 279 7.52 8.18 5.46
CA THR A 279 6.99 8.00 6.82
C THR A 279 6.08 9.17 7.12
N PHE A 280 4.95 8.92 7.76
CA PHE A 280 3.94 9.93 8.08
C PHE A 280 3.74 10.07 9.59
N GLU A 281 3.55 11.31 10.05
CA GLU A 281 3.15 11.63 11.43
C GLU A 281 1.91 12.54 11.42
N VAL A 282 1.01 12.31 12.37
CA VAL A 282 -0.15 13.19 12.61
C VAL A 282 -0.44 13.23 14.11
N ASN A 283 -0.97 14.35 14.59
CA ASN A 283 -1.47 14.47 15.96
C ASN A 283 -2.91 15.02 15.97
N GLN A 284 -3.45 15.36 17.14
CA GLN A 284 -4.83 15.83 17.26
C GLN A 284 -5.17 17.11 16.49
N GLN A 285 -4.19 17.85 15.94
CA GLN A 285 -4.47 18.98 15.05
C GLN A 285 -4.76 18.56 13.60
N GLY A 286 -4.59 17.28 13.25
CA GLY A 286 -4.93 16.74 11.93
C GLY A 286 -3.99 17.14 10.80
N ILE A 287 -2.89 17.84 11.09
CA ILE A 287 -1.84 18.16 10.11
C ILE A 287 -0.98 16.91 9.91
N VAL A 288 -0.95 16.40 8.68
CA VAL A 288 -0.12 15.25 8.31
C VAL A 288 1.24 15.75 7.85
N TYR A 289 2.28 15.23 8.49
CA TYR A 289 3.67 15.45 8.13
C TYR A 289 4.22 14.21 7.43
N GLU A 290 5.14 14.41 6.49
CA GLU A 290 5.88 13.35 5.82
C GLU A 290 7.40 13.58 5.84
N ALA A 291 8.15 12.47 5.86
CA ALA A 291 9.59 12.47 5.71
C ALA A 291 10.07 11.19 5.00
N ASP A 292 11.07 11.30 4.13
CA ASP A 292 11.85 10.15 3.66
C ASP A 292 13.01 9.90 4.64
N LEU A 293 12.93 8.82 5.41
CA LEU A 293 13.95 8.44 6.41
C LEU A 293 15.03 7.51 5.81
N GLY A 294 14.97 7.25 4.50
CA GLY A 294 15.93 6.47 3.74
C GLY A 294 15.85 4.96 4.02
N PRO A 295 16.85 4.19 3.56
CA PRO A 295 16.90 2.72 3.69
C PRO A 295 16.79 2.19 5.13
N ASN A 296 17.09 3.03 6.13
CA ASN A 296 17.00 2.68 7.55
C ASN A 296 15.63 3.02 8.18
N THR A 297 14.63 3.37 7.37
CA THR A 297 13.28 3.80 7.83
C THR A 297 12.74 2.91 8.93
N GLU A 298 12.80 1.58 8.79
CA GLU A 298 12.23 0.68 9.80
C GLU A 298 12.94 0.80 11.17
N ALA A 299 14.26 0.93 11.18
CA ALA A 299 15.05 1.09 12.40
C ALA A 299 14.83 2.47 13.04
N VAL A 300 14.82 3.53 12.22
CA VAL A 300 14.57 4.90 12.69
C VAL A 300 13.16 5.02 13.24
N ALA A 301 12.15 4.57 12.50
CA ALA A 301 10.76 4.60 12.92
C ALA A 301 10.59 3.90 14.27
N ARG A 302 11.16 2.70 14.49
CA ARG A 302 11.11 2.02 15.79
C ARG A 302 11.55 2.89 16.97
N GLY A 303 12.53 3.79 16.77
CA GLY A 303 13.01 4.75 17.76
C GLY A 303 12.10 5.97 18.00
N ILE A 304 11.20 6.30 17.07
CA ILE A 304 10.25 7.41 17.22
C ILE A 304 9.16 7.01 18.23
N LYS A 305 9.09 7.74 19.35
CA LYS A 305 8.12 7.50 20.45
C LYS A 305 7.22 8.70 20.75
N LEU A 306 7.61 9.88 20.28
CA LEU A 306 6.93 11.14 20.50
C LEU A 306 6.63 11.75 19.15
N PHE A 307 5.48 12.40 19.04
CA PHE A 307 5.20 13.29 17.92
C PHE A 307 6.12 14.50 18.04
N ASN A 308 7.12 14.57 17.18
CA ASN A 308 8.10 15.63 17.21
C ASN A 308 8.70 15.92 15.82
N PRO A 309 7.86 16.21 14.80
CA PRO A 309 8.36 16.67 13.50
C PRO A 309 9.40 17.78 13.68
N ASP A 310 10.54 17.64 13.01
CA ASP A 310 11.62 18.62 12.95
C ASP A 310 11.73 19.24 11.54
N ASP A 311 12.85 19.89 11.24
CA ASP A 311 13.11 20.53 9.95
C ASP A 311 13.23 19.57 8.77
N LYS A 312 13.25 18.25 9.01
CA LYS A 312 13.26 17.22 7.96
C LYS A 312 11.87 16.72 7.58
N TRP A 313 10.84 17.19 8.27
CA TRP A 313 9.46 16.84 8.00
C TRP A 313 8.77 17.97 7.25
N GLU A 314 8.00 17.60 6.24
CA GLU A 314 7.22 18.52 5.43
C GLU A 314 5.74 18.23 5.63
N VAL A 315 4.89 19.25 5.54
CA VAL A 315 3.43 19.03 5.52
C VAL A 315 3.07 18.40 4.18
N THR A 316 2.23 17.36 4.19
CA THR A 316 1.77 16.73 2.95
C THR A 316 1.04 17.77 2.08
N GLY A 317 1.38 17.80 0.78
CA GLY A 317 0.91 18.84 -0.15
C GLY A 317 -0.38 18.53 -0.91
N ASP A 318 -1.14 17.56 -0.42
CA ASP A 318 -2.28 16.92 -1.10
C ASP A 318 -3.60 17.72 -1.08
#